data_AF-A0A7D7LFP5-F1
#
_entry.id   AF-A0A7D7LFP5-F1
#
_cell.length_a   1.000
_cell.length_b   1.000
_cell.length_c   1.000
_cell.angle_alpha   90.00
_cell.angle_beta   90.00
_cell.angle_gamma   90.00
#
_symmetry.space_group_name_H-M   'P 1'
#
loop_
_entity.id
_entity.type
_entity.pdbx_description
1 polymer ?
#
loop_
_entity_poly.entity_id
_entity_poly.type
_entity_poly.pdbx_seq_one_letter_code
_entity_poly.pdbx_strand_id
1 'polypeptide(L)' 'MIATLIVAWMVFIIFWKLLKATVSNALTLAAILILLNISFGITPQDIWQYITQFAQNLSQIQIGK' A
#
# COMPACT_ATOMS: atom_id res chain seq x y z
N MET A 1 -3.21 27.47 24.53
CA MET A 1 -3.38 26.02 24.75
C MET A 1 -4.64 25.41 24.09
N ILE A 2 -5.57 26.21 23.57
CA ILE A 2 -6.74 25.71 22.80
C ILE A 2 -6.41 25.43 21.32
N ALA A 3 -5.52 26.22 20.71
CA ALA A 3 -5.15 26.09 19.30
C ALA A 3 -4.51 24.72 18.97
N THR A 4 -3.69 24.21 19.88
CA THR A 4 -3.10 22.86 19.79
C THR A 4 -4.15 21.76 19.84
N LEU A 5 -5.22 21.95 20.62
CA LEU A 5 -6.32 20.99 20.71
C LEU A 5 -7.13 20.93 19.41
N ILE A 6 -7.35 22.09 18.77
CA ILE A 6 -8.03 22.21 17.47
C ILE A 6 -7.22 21.52 16.36
N VAL A 7 -5.90 21.75 16.33
CA VAL A 7 -5.01 21.12 15.33
C VAL A 7 -4.97 19.61 15.53
N ALA A 8 -4.80 19.14 16.77
CA ALA A 8 -4.82 17.71 17.08
C ALA A 8 -6.13 17.03 16.68
N TRP A 9 -7.27 17.70 16.95
CA TRP A 9 -8.59 17.21 16.54
C TRP A 9 -8.74 17.10 15.02
N MET A 10 -8.24 18.09 14.28
CA MET A 10 -8.26 18.07 12.81
C MET A 10 -7.45 16.89 12.26
N VAL A 11 -6.24 16.67 12.79
CA VAL A 11 -5.40 15.53 12.41
C VAL A 11 -6.06 14.21 12.78
N PHE A 12 -6.68 14.11 13.96
CA PHE A 12 -7.40 12.92 14.38
C PHE A 12 -8.55 12.56 13.43
N ILE A 13 -9.34 13.54 12.99
CA ILE A 13 -10.40 13.32 12.00
C ILE A 13 -9.83 12.84 10.67
N ILE A 14 -8.77 13.47 10.18
CA ILE A 14 -8.12 13.08 8.93
C ILE A 14 -7.56 11.66 9.06
N PHE A 15 -6.92 11.34 10.18
CA PHE A 15 -6.39 10.01 10.47
C PHE A 15 -7.50 8.96 10.48
N TRP A 16 -8.65 9.23 11.11
CA TRP A 16 -9.80 8.32 11.09
C TRP A 16 -10.39 8.11 9.70
N LYS A 17 -10.41 9.16 8.88
CA LYS A 17 -10.84 9.07 7.49
C LYS A 17 -9.85 8.26 6.65
N LEU A 18 -8.56 8.48 6.86
CA LEU A 18 -7.47 7.77 6.18
C LEU A 18 -7.44 6.31 6.60
N LEU A 19 -7.58 6.01 7.90
CA LEU A 19 -7.59 4.65 8.42
C LEU A 19 -8.74 3.85 7.83
N LYS A 20 -9.96 4.40 7.76
CA LYS A 20 -11.09 3.71 7.12
C LYS A 20 -10.84 3.44 5.64
N ALA A 21 -10.25 4.41 4.93
CA ALA A 21 -9.87 4.22 3.53
C ALA A 21 -8.79 3.14 3.38
N THR A 22 -7.72 3.19 4.19
CA THR A 22 -6.64 2.22 4.20
C THR A 22 -7.12 0.83 4.58
N VAL A 23 -7.99 0.69 5.58
CA VAL A 23 -8.54 -0.61 5.99
C VAL A 23 -9.39 -1.20 4.87
N SER A 24 -10.28 -0.42 4.25
CA SER A 24 -11.08 -0.92 3.13
C SER A 24 -10.18 -1.31 1.95
N ASN A 25 -9.18 -0.50 1.63
CA ASN A 25 -8.27 -0.77 0.52
C ASN A 25 -7.37 -1.97 0.81
N ALA A 26 -6.87 -2.09 2.03
CA ALA A 26 -6.07 -3.22 2.51
C ALA A 26 -6.91 -4.50 2.56
N LEU A 27 -8.19 -4.42 2.91
CA LEU A 27 -9.11 -5.57 2.90
C LEU A 27 -9.35 -6.06 1.46
N THR A 28 -9.61 -5.16 0.52
CA THR A 28 -9.74 -5.50 -0.91
C THR A 28 -8.44 -6.09 -1.45
N LEU A 29 -7.29 -5.47 -1.15
CA LEU A 29 -5.97 -5.98 -1.54
C LEU A 29 -5.71 -7.35 -0.91
N ALA A 30 -5.98 -7.54 0.38
CA ALA A 30 -5.84 -8.82 1.05
C ALA A 30 -6.75 -9.87 0.43
N ALA A 31 -8.01 -9.53 0.14
CA ALA A 31 -8.93 -10.43 -0.54
C ALA A 31 -8.40 -10.86 -1.92
N ILE A 32 -7.91 -9.91 -2.73
CA ILE A 32 -7.30 -10.18 -4.03
C ILE A 32 -6.05 -11.05 -3.88
N LEU A 33 -5.16 -10.71 -2.94
CA LEU A 33 -3.93 -11.45 -2.68
C LEU A 33 -4.21 -12.89 -2.22
N ILE A 34 -5.20 -13.09 -1.34
CA ILE A 34 -5.65 -14.40 -0.90
C ILE A 34 -6.25 -15.18 -2.06
N LEU A 35 -7.13 -14.56 -2.85
CA LEU A 35 -7.70 -15.18 -4.06
C LEU A 35 -6.62 -15.59 -5.05
N LEU A 36 -5.63 -14.74 -5.27
CA LEU A 36 -4.51 -15.01 -6.16
C LEU A 36 -3.60 -16.11 -5.61
N ASN A 37 -3.34 -16.12 -4.30
CA ASN A 37 -2.59 -17.17 -3.63
C ASN A 37 -3.29 -18.52 -3.74
N ILE A 38 -4.62 -18.56 -3.56
CA ILE A 38 -5.42 -19.78 -3.70
C ILE A 38 -5.51 -20.23 -5.16
N SER A 39 -5.65 -19.29 -6.10
CA SER A 39 -5.87 -19.62 -7.52
C SER A 39 -4.58 -19.95 -8.28
N PHE A 40 -3.48 -19.27 -7.97
CA PHE A 40 -2.21 -19.39 -8.69
C PHE A 40 -1.06 -19.92 -7.83
N GLY A 41 -1.24 -20.09 -6.52
CA GLY A 41 -0.19 -20.54 -5.59
C GLY A 41 0.88 -19.47 -5.28
N ILE A 42 0.70 -18.24 -5.76
CA ILE A 42 1.70 -17.17 -5.67
C ILE A 42 1.58 -16.46 -4.31
N THR A 43 2.68 -16.31 -3.59
CA THR A 43 2.65 -15.58 -2.30
C THR A 43 2.77 -14.07 -2.52
N PRO A 44 2.24 -13.24 -1.60
CA PRO A 44 2.41 -11.79 -1.65
C PRO A 44 3.90 -11.37 -1.74
N GLN A 45 4.79 -12.14 -1.10
CA GLN A 45 6.24 -11.95 -1.20
C GLN A 45 6.76 -12.09 -2.64
N ASP A 46 6.29 -13.09 -3.38
CA ASP A 46 6.71 -13.32 -4.76
C ASP A 46 6.31 -12.15 -5.67
N ILE A 47 5.09 -11.61 -5.47
CA ILE A 47 4.60 -10.42 -6.22
C ILE A 47 5.51 -9.23 -5.94
N TRP A 48 5.89 -9.02 -4.68
CA TRP A 48 6.79 -7.94 -4.31
C TRP A 48 8.17 -8.10 -4.94
N GLN A 49 8.74 -9.32 -4.91
CA GLN A 49 9.99 -9.60 -5.62
C GLN A 49 9.86 -9.31 -7.12
N TYR A 50 8.78 -9.75 -7.76
CA TYR A 50 8.54 -9.51 -9.18
C TYR A 50 8.48 -8.00 -9.51
N ILE A 51 7.79 -7.21 -8.68
CA ILE A 51 7.71 -5.75 -8.82
C ILE A 51 9.09 -5.11 -8.65
N THR A 52 9.86 -5.50 -7.62
CA THR A 52 11.20 -4.94 -7.39
C THR A 52 12.17 -5.28 -8.51
N GLN A 53 12.17 -6.51 -9.01
CA GLN A 53 12.96 -6.92 -10.17
C GLN A 53 12.54 -6.15 -11.42
N PHE A 54 11.24 -5.97 -11.65
CA PHE A 54 10.76 -5.18 -12.79
C PHE A 54 11.22 -3.72 -12.70
N ALA A 55 11.09 -3.09 -11.53
CA ALA A 55 11.55 -1.72 -11.29
C ALA A 55 13.08 -1.57 -11.47
N GLN A 56 13.85 -2.56 -11.01
CA GLN A 56 15.30 -2.59 -11.22
C GLN A 56 15.66 -2.71 -12.70
N ASN A 57 15.03 -3.62 -13.45
CA ASN A 57 15.24 -3.74 -14.90
C ASN A 57 14.88 -2.43 -15.62
N LEU A 58 13.76 -1.79 -15.27
CA LEU A 58 13.39 -0.49 -15.82
C LEU A 58 14.42 0.60 -15.50
N SER A 59 14.93 0.64 -14.26
CA SER A 59 15.95 1.60 -13.87
C SER A 59 17.26 1.41 -14.66
N GLN A 60 17.66 0.15 -14.92
CA GLN A 60 18.85 -0.13 -15.73
C GLN A 60 18.65 0.28 -17.20
N ILE A 61 17.45 0.07 -17.75
CA ILE A 61 17.10 0.52 -19.11
C ILE A 61 17.08 2.06 -19.20
N GLN A 62 16.72 2.76 -18.12
CA GLN A 62 16.63 4.21 -18.07
C GLN A 62 17.98 4.91 -17.78
N ILE A 63 18.89 4.24 -17.05
CA ILE A 63 20.24 4.75 -16.74
C ILE A 63 21.23 4.48 -17.89
N GLY A 64 20.94 3.51 -18.77
CA GLY A 64 21.79 3.15 -19.92
C GLY A 64 21.66 4.03 -21.17
N LYS A 65 21.12 5.26 -21.08
CA LYS A 65 21.00 6.22 -22.20
C LYS A 65 21.74 7.51 -21.94
#